data_AF-U3U0M2-F1
#
_entry.id   AF-U3U0M2-F1
#
_cell.length_a   1.000
_cell.length_b   1.000
_cell.length_c   1.000
_cell.angle_alpha   90.00
_cell.angle_beta   90.00
_cell.angle_gamma   90.00
#
_symmetry.space_group_name_H-M   'P 1'
#
loop_
_entity.id
_entity.type
_entity.pdbx_description
1 polymer ?
#
loop_
_entity_poly.entity_id
_entity_poly.type
_entity_poly.pdbx_seq_one_letter_code
_entity_poly.pdbx_strand_id
1 'polypeptide(L)'
;MREKVCYSDTPARYEYQLTAAGRDFHTVILALAEWGSTHFSPEGRQMQLVESATQRPVTPQMVDSATGQPLSSDKYQMVPGPAASPMMHYRQQYLARKRAGDTAQKFAPQAVAGNEP
;
A
#
# COMPACT_ATOMS: atom_id res chain seq x y z
N MET A 1 -6.56 4.34 9.79
CA MET A 1 -7.89 3.96 10.31
C MET A 1 -8.01 4.42 11.75
N ARG A 2 -9.18 4.94 12.12
CA ARG A 2 -9.41 5.51 13.45
C ARG A 2 -10.72 4.99 14.01
N GLU A 3 -10.78 4.87 15.32
CA GLU A 3 -11.99 4.56 16.06
C GLU A 3 -12.38 5.76 16.92
N LYS A 4 -13.69 5.93 17.11
CA LYS A 4 -14.26 7.03 17.88
C LYS A 4 -14.47 6.56 19.32
N VAL A 5 -13.73 7.14 20.26
CA VAL A 5 -13.78 6.76 21.68
C VAL A 5 -14.37 7.92 22.49
N CYS A 6 -15.35 7.64 23.34
CA CYS A 6 -15.88 8.63 24.29
C CYS A 6 -14.91 8.74 25.47
N TYR A 7 -14.42 9.94 25.76
CA TYR A 7 -13.48 10.19 26.88
C TYR A 7 -14.08 11.03 28.00
N SER A 8 -15.26 11.63 27.78
CA SER A 8 -16.01 12.37 28.79
C SER A 8 -17.49 12.23 28.49
N ASP A 9 -18.32 12.01 29.51
CA ASP A 9 -19.76 11.80 29.38
C ASP A 9 -20.59 13.08 29.67
N THR A 10 -20.01 14.08 30.33
CA THR A 10 -20.71 15.30 30.79
C THR A 10 -19.89 16.59 30.57
N PRO A 11 -20.00 17.25 29.40
CA PRO A 11 -20.74 16.84 28.20
C PRO A 11 -20.04 15.71 27.43
N ALA A 12 -20.78 14.97 26.60
CA ALA A 12 -20.20 13.90 25.79
C ALA A 12 -19.10 14.43 24.86
N ARG A 13 -17.86 13.97 25.05
CA ARG A 13 -16.70 14.31 24.20
C ARG A 13 -16.05 13.05 23.67
N TYR A 14 -15.65 13.14 22.41
CA TYR A 14 -15.04 12.02 21.69
C TYR A 14 -13.68 12.41 21.16
N GLU A 15 -12.80 11.43 21.11
CA GLU A 15 -11.51 11.52 20.44
C GLU A 15 -11.40 10.39 19.41
N TYR A 16 -10.56 10.62 18.41
CA TYR A 16 -10.29 9.62 17.38
C TYR A 16 -8.94 8.98 17.64
N GLN A 17 -8.97 7.76 18.18
CA GLN A 17 -7.76 7.00 18.43
C GLN A 17 -7.38 6.19 17.19
N LEU A 18 -6.08 6.02 16.97
CA LEU A 18 -5.59 5.16 15.91
C LEU A 18 -5.79 3.70 16.31
N THR A 19 -6.33 2.91 15.39
CA THR A 19 -6.35 1.44 15.51
C THR A 19 -4.96 0.87 15.17
N ALA A 20 -4.74 -0.43 15.37
CA ALA A 20 -3.52 -1.11 14.92
C ALA A 20 -3.26 -0.89 13.41
N ALA A 21 -4.25 -1.18 12.57
CA ALA A 21 -4.18 -0.89 11.13
C ALA A 21 -3.95 0.61 10.83
N GLY A 22 -4.43 1.51 11.70
CA GLY A 22 -4.15 2.94 11.60
C GLY A 22 -2.71 3.31 11.89
N ARG A 23 -2.06 2.63 12.84
CA ARG A 23 -0.63 2.81 13.13
C ARG A 23 0.23 2.25 12.00
N ASP A 24 -0.11 1.07 11.48
CA ASP A 24 0.63 0.44 10.38
C ASP A 24 0.58 1.27 9.09
N PHE A 25 -0.47 2.07 8.91
CA PHE A 25 -0.61 2.97 7.76
C PHE A 25 0.40 4.12 7.74
N HIS A 26 1.09 4.40 8.85
CA HIS A 26 2.12 5.43 8.92
C HIS A 26 3.20 5.26 7.85
N THR A 27 3.62 4.03 7.55
CA THR A 27 4.62 3.72 6.51
C THR A 27 4.19 4.19 5.12
N VAL A 28 2.89 4.07 4.80
CA VAL A 28 2.34 4.54 3.51
C VAL A 28 2.38 6.07 3.44
N ILE A 29 2.06 6.75 4.54
CA ILE A 29 2.13 8.22 4.61
C ILE A 29 3.56 8.70 4.36
N LEU A 30 4.56 8.05 4.97
CA LEU A 30 5.97 8.40 4.76
C LEU A 30 6.41 8.20 3.30
N ALA A 31 5.98 7.10 2.66
CA ALA A 31 6.27 6.86 1.25
C ALA A 31 5.66 7.94 0.34
N LEU A 32 4.42 8.35 0.61
CA LEU A 32 3.77 9.45 -0.13
C LEU A 32 4.46 10.79 0.09
N ALA A 33 4.90 11.08 1.32
CA ALA A 33 5.63 12.30 1.62
C ALA A 33 6.98 12.38 0.88
N GLU A 34 7.74 11.28 0.84
CA GLU A 34 9.00 11.21 0.09
C GLU A 34 8.80 11.35 -1.42
N TRP A 35 7.79 10.69 -1.98
CA TRP A 35 7.42 10.83 -3.39
C TRP A 35 7.01 12.28 -3.71
N GLY A 36 6.15 12.87 -2.88
CA GLY A 36 5.70 14.25 -3.01
C GLY A 36 6.88 15.23 -2.99
N SER A 37 7.77 15.05 -2.02
CA SER A 37 8.97 15.86 -1.88
C SER A 37 9.95 15.72 -3.04
N THR A 38 10.03 14.54 -3.67
CA THR A 38 10.94 14.29 -4.79
C THR A 38 10.43 14.91 -6.09
N HIS A 39 9.12 14.92 -6.30
CA HIS A 39 8.53 15.31 -7.59
C HIS A 39 7.87 16.70 -7.61
N PHE A 40 7.47 17.25 -6.46
CA PHE A 40 6.66 18.48 -6.38
C PHE A 40 7.29 19.57 -5.50
N SER A 41 8.57 19.47 -5.17
CA SER A 41 9.27 20.48 -4.35
C SER A 41 10.45 21.10 -5.11
N PRO A 42 10.17 21.94 -6.14
CA PRO A 42 11.21 22.55 -6.97
C PRO A 42 12.12 23.51 -6.18
N GLU A 43 11.59 24.11 -5.11
CA GLU A 43 12.28 25.05 -4.22
C GLU A 43 13.10 24.32 -3.12
N GLY A 44 13.07 22.97 -3.12
CA GLY A 44 13.64 22.13 -2.08
C GLY A 44 12.60 21.58 -1.10
N ARG A 45 13.01 20.59 -0.29
CA ARG A 45 12.11 19.89 0.66
C ARG A 45 11.61 20.84 1.74
N GLN A 46 10.29 21.05 1.82
CA GLN A 46 9.69 21.86 2.89
C GLN A 46 9.59 21.11 4.23
N MET A 47 9.54 19.78 4.18
CA MET A 47 9.55 18.90 5.34
C MET A 47 10.51 17.75 5.08
N GLN A 48 11.20 17.30 6.13
CA GLN A 48 12.17 16.21 6.04
C GLN A 48 11.97 15.20 7.16
N LEU A 49 11.99 13.92 6.82
CA LEU A 49 11.99 12.85 7.82
C LEU A 49 13.37 12.79 8.47
N VAL A 50 13.38 12.78 9.81
CA VAL A 50 14.60 12.68 10.60
C VAL A 50 14.45 11.60 11.67
N GLU A 51 15.58 11.00 12.04
CA GLU A 51 15.65 10.15 13.23
C GLU A 51 15.50 11.01 14.49
N SER A 52 14.53 10.69 15.35
CA SER A 52 14.15 11.56 16.46
C SER A 52 15.29 11.84 17.45
N ALA A 53 16.16 10.86 17.72
CA ALA A 53 17.24 11.01 18.70
C ALA A 53 18.40 11.86 18.18
N THR A 54 18.76 11.71 16.90
CA THR A 54 19.97 12.31 16.30
C THR A 54 19.66 13.50 15.42
N GLN A 55 18.38 13.71 15.07
CA GLN A 55 17.91 14.66 14.07
C GLN A 55 18.53 14.46 12.68
N ARG A 56 19.13 13.28 12.44
CA ARG A 56 19.74 12.96 11.15
C ARG A 56 18.65 12.75 10.10
N PRO A 57 18.78 13.37 8.92
CA PRO A 57 18.02 13.03 7.73
C PRO A 57 17.91 11.53 7.44
N VAL A 58 16.70 11.06 7.15
CA VAL A 58 16.47 9.70 6.66
C VAL A 58 15.60 9.70 5.42
N THR A 59 15.90 8.79 4.50
CA THR A 59 15.09 8.52 3.32
C THR A 59 14.35 7.20 3.56
N PRO A 60 13.01 7.20 3.60
CA PRO A 60 12.27 5.95 3.76
C PRO A 60 12.42 5.06 2.52
N GLN A 61 12.66 3.76 2.73
CA GLN A 61 12.74 2.77 1.66
C GLN A 61 11.94 1.52 2.02
N MET A 62 11.31 0.90 1.01
CA MET A 62 10.66 -0.40 1.14
C MET A 62 11.64 -1.48 0.68
N VAL A 63 11.94 -2.41 1.58
CA VAL A 63 12.90 -3.49 1.35
C VAL A 63 12.24 -4.84 1.60
N ASP A 64 12.76 -5.89 0.96
CA ASP A 64 12.50 -7.26 1.39
C ASP A 64 13.18 -7.48 2.75
N SER A 65 12.38 -7.87 3.76
CA SER A 65 12.88 -8.05 5.13
C SER A 65 13.89 -9.19 5.27
N ALA A 66 13.85 -10.20 4.39
CA ALA A 66 14.77 -11.33 4.44
C ALA A 66 16.17 -10.97 3.90
N THR A 67 16.23 -10.10 2.90
CA THR A 67 17.47 -9.79 2.17
C THR A 67 17.99 -8.37 2.39
N GLY A 68 17.16 -7.47 2.93
CA GLY A 68 17.44 -6.04 3.05
C GLY A 68 17.49 -5.30 1.72
N GLN A 69 17.15 -5.95 0.61
CA GLN A 69 17.25 -5.36 -0.72
C GLN A 69 16.01 -4.50 -1.03
N PRO A 70 16.16 -3.31 -1.64
CA PRO A 70 15.03 -2.50 -2.09
C PRO A 70 14.08 -3.28 -3.01
N LEU A 71 12.78 -3.07 -2.84
CA LEU A 71 11.77 -3.62 -3.75
C LEU A 71 11.76 -2.79 -5.04
N SER A 72 12.14 -3.43 -6.15
CA SER A 72 12.18 -2.82 -7.48
C SER A 72 11.23 -3.53 -8.45
N SER A 73 10.69 -2.79 -9.43
CA SER A 73 9.68 -3.32 -10.36
C SER A 73 10.21 -4.32 -11.38
N ASP A 74 11.52 -4.35 -11.59
CA ASP A 74 12.24 -5.28 -12.48
C ASP A 74 12.52 -6.63 -11.83
N LYS A 75 12.78 -6.63 -10.51
CA LYS A 75 13.14 -7.86 -9.76
C LYS A 75 11.94 -8.52 -9.08
N TYR A 76 10.94 -7.74 -8.67
CA TYR A 76 9.81 -8.24 -7.89
C TYR A 76 8.50 -8.12 -8.69
N GLN A 77 7.65 -9.14 -8.56
CA GLN A 77 6.35 -9.18 -9.21
C GLN A 77 5.26 -9.56 -8.21
N MET A 78 4.10 -8.92 -8.35
CA MET A 78 2.91 -9.29 -7.60
C MET A 78 2.20 -10.45 -8.31
N VAL A 79 1.97 -11.53 -7.57
CA VAL A 79 1.26 -12.73 -8.02
C VAL A 79 0.09 -13.04 -7.06
N PRO A 80 -0.96 -13.72 -7.51
CA PRO A 80 -2.03 -14.22 -6.66
C PRO A 80 -1.46 -15.07 -5.52
N GLY A 81 -1.87 -14.77 -4.30
CA GLY A 81 -1.50 -15.53 -3.11
C GLY A 81 -2.31 -16.82 -2.95
N PRO A 82 -2.03 -17.61 -1.90
CA PRO A 82 -2.68 -18.90 -1.67
C PRO A 82 -4.22 -18.84 -1.52
N ALA A 83 -4.74 -17.73 -1.00
CA ALA A 83 -6.18 -17.50 -0.81
C ALA A 83 -6.81 -16.66 -1.94
N ALA A 84 -6.12 -16.51 -3.07
CA ALA A 84 -6.61 -15.69 -4.16
C ALA A 84 -7.87 -16.29 -4.80
N SER A 85 -8.86 -15.45 -5.06
CA SER A 85 -10.08 -15.88 -5.73
C SER A 85 -9.82 -16.30 -7.18
N PRO A 86 -10.68 -17.11 -7.80
CA PRO A 86 -10.58 -17.46 -9.23
C PRO A 86 -10.46 -16.22 -10.14
N MET A 87 -11.15 -15.12 -9.78
CA MET A 87 -11.06 -13.84 -10.49
C MET A 87 -9.64 -13.24 -10.45
N MET A 88 -8.92 -13.37 -9.33
CA MET A 88 -7.57 -12.85 -9.20
C MET A 88 -6.58 -13.67 -10.04
N HIS A 89 -6.73 -15.00 -10.07
CA HIS A 89 -5.96 -15.86 -10.98
C HIS A 89 -6.24 -15.53 -12.46
N TYR A 90 -7.51 -15.32 -12.82
CA TYR A 90 -7.89 -14.89 -14.17
C TYR A 90 -7.23 -13.55 -14.55
N ARG A 91 -7.30 -12.55 -13.66
CA ARG A 91 -6.65 -11.24 -13.87
C ARG A 91 -5.15 -11.39 -14.10
N GLN A 92 -4.46 -12.24 -13.33
CA GLN A 92 -3.03 -12.47 -13.51
C GLN A 92 -2.73 -13.08 -14.89
N GLN A 93 -3.46 -14.14 -15.27
CA GLN A 93 -3.26 -14.81 -16.57
C GLN A 93 -3.53 -13.85 -17.73
N TYR A 94 -4.57 -13.03 -17.63
CA TYR A 94 -4.89 -12.00 -18.60
C TYR A 94 -3.74 -10.98 -18.76
N LEU A 95 -3.20 -10.47 -17.65
CA LEU A 95 -2.09 -9.52 -17.67
C LEU A 95 -0.78 -10.15 -18.17
N ALA A 96 -0.56 -11.45 -17.93
CA ALA A 96 0.60 -12.17 -18.45
C ALA A 96 0.54 -12.31 -19.98
N ARG A 97 -0.63 -12.68 -20.53
CA ARG A 97 -0.86 -12.77 -21.98
C ARG A 97 -0.72 -11.42 -22.67
N LYS A 98 -1.30 -10.36 -22.10
CA LYS A 98 -1.14 -9.00 -22.63
C LYS A 98 0.32 -8.55 -22.65
N ARG A 99 1.10 -8.89 -21.61
CA ARG A 99 2.55 -8.65 -21.57
C ARG A 99 3.32 -9.47 -22.61
N ALA A 100 2.84 -10.67 -22.95
CA ALA A 100 3.39 -11.50 -24.03
C ALA A 100 2.98 -11.05 -25.44
N GLY A 101 2.24 -9.94 -25.58
CA GLY A 101 1.85 -9.35 -26.87
C GLY A 101 0.49 -9.82 -27.39
N ASP A 102 -0.23 -10.68 -26.66
CA ASP A 102 -1.59 -11.08 -27.03
C ASP A 102 -2.59 -10.01 -26.58
N THR A 103 -2.96 -9.12 -27.50
CA THR A 103 -3.95 -8.05 -27.32
C THR A 103 -5.33 -8.39 -27.88
N ALA A 104 -5.48 -9.57 -28.51
CA ALA A 104 -6.70 -9.94 -29.22
C ALA A 104 -7.86 -10.26 -28.25
N GLN A 105 -7.54 -10.73 -27.05
CA GLN A 105 -8.55 -11.17 -26.09
C GLN A 105 -9.03 -10.01 -25.20
N LYS A 106 -10.34 -9.76 -25.19
CA LYS A 106 -10.98 -8.81 -24.27
C LYS A 106 -11.03 -9.41 -22.86
N PHE A 107 -10.98 -8.55 -21.84
CA PHE A 107 -11.17 -8.97 -20.45
C PHE A 107 -12.63 -9.41 -20.24
N ALA A 108 -12.90 -10.71 -20.34
CA ALA A 108 -14.22 -11.31 -20.16
C ALA A 108 -14.17 -12.46 -19.13
N PRO A 109 -14.13 -12.16 -17.82
CA PRO A 109 -14.19 -13.20 -16.79
C PRO A 109 -15.55 -13.89 -16.85
N GLN A 110 -15.57 -15.24 -16.88
CA GLN A 110 -16.81 -15.98 -16.66
C GLN A 110 -17.32 -15.69 -15.25
N ALA A 111 -18.62 -15.38 -15.12
CA ALA A 111 -19.27 -15.30 -13.82
C ALA A 111 -19.12 -16.67 -13.16
N VAL A 112 -18.33 -16.74 -12.10
CA VAL A 112 -18.30 -17.93 -11.24
C VAL A 112 -19.69 -17.98 -10.61
N ALA A 113 -20.54 -18.88 -11.10
CA ALA A 113 -21.84 -19.13 -10.49
C ALA A 113 -21.61 -19.40 -9.01
N GLY A 114 -22.21 -18.58 -8.15
CA GLY A 114 -22.19 -18.80 -6.72
C GLY A 114 -22.77 -20.18 -6.43
N ASN A 115 -21.95 -21.06 -5.88
CA ASN A 115 -22.44 -22.23 -5.19
C ASN A 115 -22.42 -21.85 -3.70
N GLU A 116 -23.59 -21.44 -3.19
CA GLU A 116 -23.92 -21.54 -1.76
C GLU A 116 -23.87 -23.02 -1.35
N PRO A 117 -23.47 -23.30 -0.10
CA PRO A 117 -24.46 -23.32 0.98
C PRO A 117 -24.21 -22.32 2.12
#